data_AF-A0A3D0D8G8-F1
#
_entry.id   AF-A0A3D0D8G8-F1
#
_cell.length_a   1.000
_cell.length_b   1.000
_cell.length_c   1.000
_cell.angle_alpha   90.00
_cell.angle_beta   90.00
_cell.angle_gamma   90.00
#
_symmetry.space_group_name_H-M   'P 1'
#
loop_
_entity.id
_entity.type
_entity.pdbx_description
1 polymer ?
#
loop_
_entity_poly.entity_id
_entity_poly.type
_entity_poly.pdbx_seq_one_letter_code
_entity_poly.pdbx_strand_id
1 'polypeptide(L)'
;MYGAREMTAAEVWQREAGESRSPGIVHVVMLALFTGIGIVVGTFGSLAIPIGFVSAFWPGQAVQSIGSIWFGLWGGIASALFPLISNALSGSAPLPVSMAYIPGNFLQGMIAGWAFRRLLAHPALKTQRDWLIWIVFGALLPNAVGALWGSLVLRTFGLITAAAWPVTLAGWFVGNTIPTLILGSIILKYVSPLVIRSNAFVKAWWA
;
A
#
# COMPACT_ATOMS: atom_id res chain seq x y z
N MET A 1 -1.78 34.77 -8.03
CA MET A 1 -1.32 33.36 -7.97
C MET A 1 -1.31 32.82 -9.39
N TYR A 2 -0.14 32.61 -10.00
CA TYR A 2 -0.05 31.92 -11.29
C TYR A 2 -0.42 30.45 -11.06
N GLY A 3 -1.60 30.04 -11.54
CA GLY A 3 -2.07 28.66 -11.40
C GLY A 3 -1.16 27.74 -12.21
N ALA A 4 -0.32 26.96 -11.53
CA ALA A 4 0.46 25.92 -12.17
C ALA A 4 -0.48 24.98 -12.93
N ARG A 5 -0.26 24.81 -14.23
CA ARG A 5 -1.03 23.93 -15.12
C ARG A 5 -1.19 22.55 -14.49
N GLU A 6 -2.41 22.01 -14.52
CA GLU A 6 -2.66 20.63 -14.10
C GLU A 6 -2.05 19.65 -15.10
N MET A 7 -1.35 18.63 -14.58
CA MET A 7 -0.78 17.55 -15.37
C MET A 7 -1.87 16.52 -15.69
N THR A 8 -1.91 16.08 -16.93
CA THR A 8 -2.69 14.92 -17.37
C THR A 8 -2.07 13.62 -16.84
N ALA A 9 -2.84 12.53 -16.85
CA ALA A 9 -2.33 11.24 -16.39
C ALA A 9 -1.11 10.76 -17.20
N ALA A 10 -1.09 11.01 -18.51
CA ALA A 10 0.04 10.65 -19.36
C ALA A 10 1.30 11.44 -19.00
N GLU A 11 1.19 12.75 -18.78
CA GLU A 11 2.31 13.62 -18.39
C GLU A 11 2.90 13.23 -17.02
N VAL A 12 2.10 12.68 -16.10
CA VAL A 12 2.60 12.19 -14.81
C VAL A 12 3.57 11.02 -14.98
N TRP A 13 3.27 10.08 -15.88
CA TRP A 13 4.04 8.84 -16.03
C TRP A 13 5.14 8.91 -17.09
N GLN A 14 5.02 9.82 -18.06
CA GLN A 14 6.02 10.00 -19.11
C GLN A 14 7.22 10.80 -18.62
N ARG A 15 8.41 10.41 -19.05
CA ARG A 15 9.63 11.20 -18.84
C ARG A 15 9.67 12.32 -19.87
N GLU A 16 9.99 13.52 -19.44
CA GLU A 16 10.18 14.65 -20.34
C GLU A 16 11.49 14.50 -21.11
N ALA A 17 11.58 15.13 -22.29
CA ALA A 17 12.80 15.11 -23.08
C ALA A 17 13.96 15.75 -22.30
N GLY A 18 15.04 14.99 -22.06
CA GLY A 18 16.18 15.43 -21.24
C GLY A 18 16.04 15.19 -19.74
N GLU A 19 14.90 14.65 -19.28
CA GLU A 19 14.69 14.30 -17.87
C GLU A 19 15.48 13.03 -17.51
N SER A 20 16.58 13.20 -16.77
CA SER A 20 17.30 12.08 -16.16
C SER A 20 16.76 11.82 -14.75
N ARG A 21 16.17 10.64 -14.54
CA ARG A 21 15.76 10.16 -13.22
C ARG A 21 16.62 8.97 -12.81
N SER A 22 17.38 9.14 -11.74
CA SER A 22 18.17 8.08 -11.11
C SER A 22 17.79 7.91 -9.65
N PRO A 23 17.94 6.70 -9.09
CA PRO A 23 17.67 6.48 -7.68
C PRO A 23 18.70 7.25 -6.84
N GLY A 24 18.25 8.28 -6.13
CA GLY A 24 19.05 9.06 -5.18
C GLY A 24 18.60 8.94 -3.73
N ILE A 25 19.29 9.67 -2.84
CA ILE A 25 19.05 9.72 -1.39
C ILE A 25 17.57 9.98 -1.05
N VAL A 26 16.88 10.81 -1.83
CA VAL A 26 15.46 11.11 -1.63
C VAL A 26 14.59 9.84 -1.58
N HIS A 27 14.88 8.82 -2.40
CA HIS A 27 14.08 7.59 -2.42
C HIS A 27 14.35 6.71 -1.21
N VAL A 28 15.59 6.68 -0.72
CA VAL A 28 15.96 5.98 0.52
C VAL A 28 15.27 6.65 1.72
N VAL A 29 15.24 7.99 1.74
CA VAL A 29 14.50 8.75 2.76
C VAL A 29 13.01 8.44 2.69
N MET A 30 12.41 8.40 1.50
CA MET A 30 11.00 8.03 1.35
C MET A 30 10.71 6.60 1.79
N LEU A 31 11.58 5.63 1.47
CA LEU A 31 11.49 4.26 1.98
C LEU A 31 11.48 4.25 3.52
N ALA A 32 12.41 4.94 4.17
CA ALA A 32 12.49 5.01 5.62
C ALA A 32 11.24 5.67 6.24
N LEU A 33 10.79 6.80 5.68
CA LEU A 33 9.61 7.51 6.15
C LEU A 33 8.33 6.68 5.98
N PHE A 34 8.11 6.08 4.82
CA PHE A 34 6.92 5.25 4.59
C PHE A 34 6.93 3.98 5.43
N THR A 35 8.11 3.39 5.65
CA THR A 35 8.26 2.27 6.58
C THR A 35 7.90 2.72 8.00
N GLY A 36 8.44 3.85 8.48
CA GLY A 36 8.13 4.40 9.80
C GLY A 36 6.65 4.73 10.00
N ILE A 37 6.02 5.42 9.04
CA ILE A 37 4.58 5.71 9.05
C ILE A 37 3.79 4.39 9.08
N GLY A 38 4.14 3.45 8.21
CA GLY A 38 3.53 2.13 8.15
C GLY A 38 3.61 1.36 9.47
N ILE A 39 4.76 1.40 10.16
CA ILE A 39 4.94 0.79 11.49
C ILE A 39 3.92 1.39 12.45
N VAL A 40 3.85 2.71 12.54
CA VAL A 40 2.96 3.41 13.49
C VAL A 40 1.50 3.08 13.19
N VAL A 41 1.03 3.36 11.98
CA VAL A 41 -0.40 3.19 11.65
C VAL A 41 -0.80 1.73 11.63
N GLY A 42 0.10 0.83 11.22
CA GLY A 42 -0.12 -0.61 11.25
C GLY A 42 -0.21 -1.14 12.68
N THR A 43 0.66 -0.69 13.59
CA THR A 43 0.64 -1.14 14.99
C THR A 43 -0.64 -0.68 15.67
N PHE A 44 -0.98 0.61 15.59
CA PHE A 44 -2.18 1.14 16.23
C PHE A 44 -3.47 0.60 15.60
N GLY A 45 -3.51 0.38 14.28
CA GLY A 45 -4.65 -0.26 13.63
C GLY A 45 -4.87 -1.70 14.11
N SER A 46 -3.79 -2.48 14.28
CA SER A 46 -3.88 -3.83 14.84
C SER A 46 -4.46 -3.85 16.25
N LEU A 47 -4.15 -2.82 17.05
CA LEU A 47 -4.61 -2.70 18.43
C LEU A 47 -6.03 -2.12 18.56
N ALA A 48 -6.51 -1.39 17.56
CA ALA A 48 -7.78 -0.67 17.65
C ALA A 48 -9.01 -1.58 17.68
N ILE A 49 -9.12 -2.52 16.73
CA ILE A 49 -10.29 -3.41 16.59
C ILE A 49 -9.82 -4.85 16.25
N PRO A 50 -9.29 -5.60 17.22
CA PRO A 50 -8.77 -6.94 16.97
C PRO A 50 -9.89 -7.97 16.74
N ILE A 51 -9.67 -8.87 15.78
CA ILE A 51 -10.47 -10.08 15.51
C ILE A 51 -9.49 -11.27 15.50
N GLY A 52 -9.12 -11.75 16.70
CA GLY A 52 -8.10 -12.79 16.85
C GLY A 52 -6.73 -12.31 16.34
N PHE A 53 -6.17 -13.00 15.33
CA PHE A 53 -4.88 -12.66 14.72
C PHE A 53 -4.96 -11.57 13.63
N VAL A 54 -6.16 -11.05 13.33
CA VAL A 54 -6.37 -10.00 12.31
C VAL A 54 -7.04 -8.78 12.93
N SER A 55 -7.10 -7.67 12.20
CA SER A 55 -7.81 -6.46 12.65
C SER A 55 -8.95 -6.12 11.70
N ALA A 56 -10.06 -5.65 12.27
CA ALA A 56 -11.20 -5.11 11.54
C ALA A 56 -10.95 -3.69 11.01
N PHE A 57 -9.81 -3.08 11.35
CA PHE A 57 -9.43 -1.76 10.88
C PHE A 57 -7.91 -1.62 10.87
N TRP A 58 -7.29 -1.92 9.72
CA TRP A 58 -5.85 -1.85 9.56
C TRP A 58 -5.44 -0.87 8.45
N PRO A 59 -5.14 0.40 8.81
CA PRO A 59 -4.84 1.45 7.85
C PRO A 59 -3.45 1.33 7.22
N GLY A 60 -2.60 0.41 7.70
CA GLY A 60 -1.32 0.09 7.07
C GLY A 60 -1.48 -0.28 5.59
N GLN A 61 -2.61 -0.87 5.18
CA GLN A 61 -2.76 -1.25 3.77
C GLN A 61 -2.90 -0.05 2.83
N ALA A 62 -3.47 1.07 3.30
CA ALA A 62 -3.46 2.33 2.56
C ALA A 62 -2.03 2.78 2.26
N VAL A 63 -1.14 2.68 3.26
CA VAL A 63 0.30 2.97 3.12
C VAL A 63 0.95 2.03 2.11
N GLN A 64 0.62 0.74 2.11
CA GLN A 64 1.18 -0.19 1.13
C GLN A 64 0.82 0.20 -0.31
N SER A 65 -0.47 0.38 -0.59
CA SER A 65 -0.94 0.73 -1.94
C SER A 65 -0.42 2.09 -2.41
N ILE A 66 -0.47 3.12 -1.55
CA ILE A 66 0.01 4.46 -1.91
C ILE A 66 1.51 4.46 -2.12
N GLY A 67 2.26 3.73 -1.28
CA GLY A 67 3.71 3.69 -1.33
C GLY A 67 4.21 3.26 -2.71
N SER A 68 3.66 2.19 -3.29
CA SER A 68 4.07 1.75 -4.62
C SER A 68 3.57 2.66 -5.73
N ILE A 69 2.40 3.31 -5.59
CA ILE A 69 1.93 4.31 -6.54
C ILE A 69 2.95 5.46 -6.62
N TRP A 70 3.34 6.03 -5.49
CA TRP A 70 4.23 7.18 -5.45
C TRP A 70 5.70 6.84 -5.68
N PHE A 71 6.18 5.74 -5.12
CA PHE A 71 7.63 5.46 -4.99
C PHE A 71 8.07 4.17 -5.66
N GLY A 72 7.20 3.48 -6.40
CA GLY A 72 7.55 2.27 -7.13
C GLY A 72 8.03 1.16 -6.20
N LEU A 73 9.18 0.55 -6.50
CA LEU A 73 9.77 -0.53 -5.72
C LEU A 73 10.21 -0.08 -4.32
N TRP A 74 10.56 1.20 -4.12
CA TRP A 74 10.84 1.72 -2.78
C TRP A 74 9.62 1.60 -1.86
N GLY A 75 8.44 1.92 -2.38
CA GLY A 75 7.18 1.71 -1.66
C GLY A 75 6.81 0.22 -1.52
N GLY A 76 7.14 -0.60 -2.51
CA GLY A 76 6.99 -2.06 -2.42
C GLY A 76 7.83 -2.68 -1.31
N ILE A 77 9.09 -2.27 -1.19
CA ILE A 77 9.99 -2.70 -0.11
C ILE A 77 9.44 -2.22 1.24
N ALA A 78 9.01 -0.95 1.35
CA ALA A 78 8.36 -0.46 2.57
C ALA A 78 7.17 -1.33 2.96
N SER A 79 6.33 -1.71 1.98
CA SER A 79 5.15 -2.56 2.17
C SER A 79 5.49 -3.92 2.74
N ALA A 80 6.65 -4.49 2.39
CA ALA A 80 7.12 -5.76 2.96
C ALA A 80 7.72 -5.60 4.38
N LEU A 81 8.45 -4.50 4.61
CA LEU A 81 9.22 -4.29 5.84
C LEU A 81 8.38 -3.85 7.02
N PHE A 82 7.52 -2.85 6.86
CA PHE A 82 6.83 -2.29 8.01
C PHE A 82 5.87 -3.29 8.70
N PRO A 83 5.16 -4.19 7.98
CA PRO A 83 4.28 -5.14 8.64
C PRO A 83 5.02 -6.12 9.55
N LEU A 84 6.28 -6.47 9.22
CA LEU A 84 7.13 -7.32 10.06
C LEU A 84 7.29 -6.71 11.46
N ILE A 85 7.57 -5.41 11.49
CA ILE A 85 7.81 -4.68 12.72
C ILE A 85 6.49 -4.36 13.42
N SER A 86 5.46 -3.92 12.69
CA SER A 86 4.17 -3.58 13.30
C SER A 86 3.50 -4.79 13.94
N ASN A 87 3.61 -5.97 13.32
CA ASN A 87 3.04 -7.19 13.87
C ASN A 87 3.75 -7.62 15.16
N ALA A 88 5.08 -7.48 15.20
CA ALA A 88 5.84 -7.75 16.41
C ALA A 88 5.47 -6.79 17.54
N LEU A 89 5.34 -5.49 17.26
CA LEU A 89 4.99 -4.47 18.26
C LEU A 89 3.54 -4.59 18.77
N SER A 90 2.60 -4.96 17.89
CA SER A 90 1.19 -5.15 18.27
C SER A 90 0.88 -6.52 18.87
N GLY A 91 1.83 -7.47 18.80
CA GLY A 91 1.61 -8.86 19.19
C GLY A 91 0.65 -9.62 18.26
N SER A 92 0.34 -9.09 17.06
CA SER A 92 -0.63 -9.69 16.14
C SER A 92 -0.13 -10.97 15.46
N ALA A 93 1.19 -11.13 15.30
CA ALA A 93 1.78 -12.35 14.77
C ALA A 93 3.23 -12.53 15.24
N PRO A 94 3.65 -13.76 15.63
CA PRO A 94 5.05 -14.08 15.91
C PRO A 94 5.98 -13.80 14.72
N LEU A 95 7.27 -13.59 14.98
CA LEU A 95 8.26 -13.25 13.95
C LEU A 95 8.30 -14.26 12.77
N PRO A 96 8.29 -15.60 12.98
CA PRO A 96 8.27 -16.56 11.86
C PRO A 96 7.06 -16.40 10.94
N VAL A 97 5.89 -16.14 11.54
CA VAL A 97 4.63 -15.94 10.81
C VAL A 97 4.68 -14.61 10.04
N SER A 98 5.19 -13.56 10.68
CA SER A 98 5.35 -12.25 10.05
C SER A 98 6.34 -12.28 8.88
N MET A 99 7.41 -13.08 8.96
CA MET A 99 8.31 -13.32 7.82
C MET A 99 7.59 -14.05 6.68
N ALA A 100 6.73 -15.03 6.98
CA ALA A 100 5.94 -15.73 5.98
C ALA A 100 4.91 -14.82 5.27
N TYR A 101 4.53 -13.69 5.86
CA TYR A 101 3.69 -12.68 5.19
C TYR A 101 4.42 -11.82 4.15
N ILE A 102 5.75 -11.80 4.13
CA ILE A 102 6.53 -10.91 3.25
C ILE A 102 6.09 -10.99 1.78
N PRO A 103 5.92 -12.17 1.15
CA PRO A 103 5.47 -12.26 -0.23
C PRO A 103 4.07 -11.66 -0.44
N GLY A 104 3.15 -11.94 0.48
CA GLY A 104 1.79 -11.42 0.46
C GLY A 104 1.75 -9.90 0.61
N ASN A 105 2.49 -9.34 1.56
CA ASN A 105 2.58 -7.89 1.78
C ASN A 105 3.24 -7.17 0.60
N PHE A 106 4.34 -7.72 0.06
CA PHE A 106 4.98 -7.15 -1.12
C PHE A 106 4.01 -7.11 -2.32
N LEU A 107 3.33 -8.22 -2.62
CA LEU A 107 2.35 -8.27 -3.71
C LEU A 107 1.17 -7.34 -3.46
N GLN A 108 0.62 -7.36 -2.24
CA GLN A 108 -0.46 -6.46 -1.82
C GLN A 108 -0.06 -4.99 -2.02
N GLY A 109 1.15 -4.58 -1.63
CA GLY A 109 1.62 -3.22 -1.88
C GLY A 109 1.85 -2.90 -3.35
N MET A 110 2.34 -3.84 -4.15
CA MET A 110 2.78 -3.58 -5.53
C MET A 110 1.68 -3.53 -6.59
N ILE A 111 0.54 -4.20 -6.37
CA ILE A 111 -0.56 -4.27 -7.36
C ILE A 111 -1.04 -2.87 -7.77
N ALA A 112 -1.20 -1.96 -6.80
CA ALA A 112 -1.66 -0.60 -7.05
C ALA A 112 -0.68 0.18 -7.93
N GLY A 113 0.60 0.18 -7.56
CA GLY A 113 1.67 0.83 -8.31
C GLY A 113 1.84 0.29 -9.73
N TRP A 114 1.66 -1.02 -9.92
CA TRP A 114 1.64 -1.64 -11.25
C TRP A 114 0.47 -1.14 -12.08
N ALA A 115 -0.75 -1.18 -11.54
CA ALA A 115 -1.95 -0.80 -12.27
C ALA A 115 -1.94 0.69 -12.66
N PHE A 116 -1.55 1.58 -11.75
CA PHE A 116 -1.51 3.02 -12.00
C PHE A 116 -0.56 3.38 -13.15
N ARG A 117 0.63 2.76 -13.18
CA ARG A 117 1.60 2.95 -14.28
C ARG A 117 1.12 2.31 -15.58
N ARG A 118 0.65 1.07 -15.52
CA ARG A 118 0.28 0.29 -16.71
C ARG A 118 -0.96 0.82 -17.42
N LEU A 119 -1.90 1.37 -16.66
CA LEU A 119 -3.18 1.89 -17.15
C LEU A 119 -3.16 3.42 -17.29
N LEU A 120 -2.05 4.07 -16.92
CA LEU A 120 -1.89 5.52 -16.93
C LEU A 120 -2.99 6.22 -16.11
N ALA A 121 -3.20 5.77 -14.88
CA ALA A 121 -4.15 6.38 -13.95
C ALA A 121 -3.51 7.59 -13.26
N HIS A 122 -4.23 8.69 -13.12
CA HIS A 122 -3.71 9.87 -12.42
C HIS A 122 -3.70 9.62 -10.89
N PRO A 123 -2.54 9.67 -10.20
CA PRO A 123 -2.44 9.43 -8.76
C PRO A 123 -3.39 10.28 -7.89
N ALA A 124 -3.72 11.49 -8.33
CA ALA A 124 -4.68 12.37 -7.66
C ALA A 124 -6.18 12.10 -7.95
N LEU A 125 -6.53 10.94 -8.52
CA LEU A 125 -7.92 10.50 -8.75
C LEU A 125 -8.79 11.57 -9.44
N LYS A 126 -8.34 12.00 -10.63
CA LYS A 126 -8.91 13.15 -11.35
C LYS A 126 -10.16 12.77 -12.14
N THR A 127 -10.22 11.54 -12.62
CA THR A 127 -11.31 11.02 -13.45
C THR A 127 -12.00 9.83 -12.78
N GLN A 128 -13.22 9.50 -13.22
CA GLN A 128 -13.92 8.29 -12.77
C GLN A 128 -13.12 7.01 -13.07
N ARG A 129 -12.37 7.00 -14.18
CA ARG A 129 -11.46 5.90 -14.52
C ARG A 129 -10.36 5.72 -13.48
N ASP A 130 -9.77 6.81 -12.99
CA ASP A 130 -8.73 6.75 -11.95
C ASP A 130 -9.31 6.19 -10.63
N TRP A 131 -10.53 6.61 -10.28
CA TRP A 131 -11.26 6.07 -9.14
C TRP A 131 -11.56 4.58 -9.27
N LEU A 132 -12.00 4.13 -10.44
CA LEU A 132 -12.25 2.71 -10.67
C LEU A 132 -10.97 1.89 -10.54
N ILE A 133 -9.86 2.38 -11.12
CA ILE A 133 -8.55 1.73 -10.99
C ILE A 133 -8.10 1.69 -9.53
N TRP A 134 -8.30 2.77 -8.77
CA TRP A 134 -8.01 2.80 -7.34
C TRP A 134 -8.86 1.81 -6.54
N ILE A 135 -10.17 1.78 -6.76
CA ILE A 135 -11.06 0.88 -6.02
C ILE A 135 -10.69 -0.57 -6.30
N VAL A 136 -10.48 -0.93 -7.57
CA VAL A 136 -10.20 -2.32 -7.96
C VAL A 136 -8.77 -2.73 -7.62
N PHE A 137 -7.77 -1.97 -8.08
CA PHE A 137 -6.36 -2.34 -7.98
C PHE A 137 -5.61 -1.70 -6.80
N GLY A 138 -6.19 -0.67 -6.18
CA GLY A 138 -5.65 -0.02 -5.00
C GLY A 138 -6.22 -0.55 -3.68
N ALA A 139 -7.46 -1.04 -3.68
CA ALA A 139 -8.12 -1.56 -2.49
C ALA A 139 -8.56 -3.02 -2.64
N LEU A 140 -9.50 -3.35 -3.53
CA LEU A 140 -10.14 -4.66 -3.52
C LEU A 140 -9.17 -5.81 -3.83
N LEU A 141 -8.48 -5.76 -4.97
CA LEU A 141 -7.58 -6.84 -5.39
C LEU A 141 -6.37 -7.01 -4.45
N PRO A 142 -5.64 -5.95 -4.05
CA PRO A 142 -4.59 -6.05 -3.03
C PRO A 142 -5.05 -6.72 -1.74
N ASN A 143 -6.24 -6.34 -1.25
CA ASN A 143 -6.77 -6.86 0.00
C ASN A 143 -7.25 -8.29 -0.11
N ALA A 144 -7.82 -8.69 -1.26
CA ALA A 144 -8.13 -10.08 -1.52
C ALA A 144 -6.86 -10.95 -1.50
N VAL A 145 -5.80 -10.51 -2.19
CA VAL A 145 -4.51 -11.21 -2.24
C VAL A 145 -3.89 -11.34 -0.84
N GLY A 146 -3.80 -10.24 -0.09
CA GLY A 146 -3.20 -10.28 1.24
C GLY A 146 -4.06 -11.04 2.26
N ALA A 147 -5.39 -10.94 2.21
CA ALA A 147 -6.27 -11.72 3.09
C ALA A 147 -6.18 -13.22 2.78
N LEU A 148 -6.17 -13.62 1.50
CA LEU A 148 -5.96 -15.00 1.10
C LEU A 148 -4.60 -15.53 1.56
N TRP A 149 -3.52 -14.82 1.25
CA TRP A 149 -2.17 -15.23 1.64
C TRP A 149 -1.99 -15.28 3.16
N GLY A 150 -2.35 -14.21 3.86
CA GLY A 150 -2.19 -14.08 5.31
C GLY A 150 -3.01 -15.12 6.07
N SER A 151 -4.27 -15.34 5.70
CA SER A 151 -5.10 -16.36 6.35
C SER A 151 -4.61 -17.79 6.06
N LEU A 152 -4.06 -18.06 4.87
CA LEU A 152 -3.44 -19.36 4.58
C LEU A 152 -2.15 -19.58 5.38
N VAL A 153 -1.33 -18.54 5.54
CA VAL A 153 -0.14 -18.60 6.41
C VAL A 153 -0.55 -18.90 7.85
N LEU A 154 -1.54 -18.19 8.41
CA LEU A 154 -2.05 -18.47 9.76
C LEU A 154 -2.51 -19.92 9.91
N ARG A 155 -3.24 -20.44 8.92
CA ARG A 155 -3.70 -21.83 8.92
C ARG A 155 -2.54 -22.82 8.84
N THR A 156 -1.55 -22.53 8.01
CA THR A 156 -0.38 -23.41 7.79
C THR A 156 0.50 -23.50 9.03
N PHE A 157 0.62 -22.40 9.79
CA PHE A 157 1.31 -22.36 11.07
C PHE A 157 0.45 -22.87 12.24
N GLY A 158 -0.77 -23.36 12.00
CA GLY A 158 -1.66 -23.91 13.01
C GLY A 158 -2.26 -22.89 13.97
N LEU A 159 -2.17 -21.59 13.66
CA LEU A 159 -2.71 -20.52 14.51
C LEU A 159 -4.24 -20.39 14.40
N ILE A 160 -4.82 -20.82 13.29
CA ILE A 160 -6.28 -20.86 13.11
C ILE A 160 -6.71 -22.22 12.56
N THR A 161 -7.92 -22.64 12.91
CA THR A 161 -8.54 -23.86 12.40
C THR A 161 -9.13 -23.64 11.01
N ALA A 162 -9.42 -24.73 10.28
CA ALA A 162 -10.15 -24.65 9.01
C ALA A 162 -11.54 -24.00 9.16
N ALA A 163 -12.19 -24.18 10.31
CA ALA A 163 -13.48 -23.57 10.62
C ALA A 163 -13.39 -22.05 10.85
N ALA A 164 -12.28 -21.56 11.42
CA ALA A 164 -12.05 -20.14 11.63
C ALA A 164 -11.60 -19.40 10.36
N TRP A 165 -11.03 -20.12 9.39
CA TRP A 165 -10.43 -19.54 8.18
C TRP A 165 -11.35 -18.59 7.40
N PRO A 166 -12.64 -18.90 7.14
CA PRO A 166 -13.53 -17.98 6.41
C PRO A 166 -13.74 -16.64 7.14
N VAL A 167 -13.90 -16.67 8.46
CA VAL A 167 -14.07 -15.45 9.27
C VAL A 167 -12.78 -14.65 9.32
N THR A 168 -11.63 -15.30 9.45
CA THR A 168 -10.32 -14.64 9.41
C THR A 168 -10.07 -13.97 8.07
N LEU A 169 -10.36 -14.67 6.97
CA LEU A 169 -10.22 -14.14 5.61
C LEU A 169 -11.14 -12.92 5.40
N ALA A 170 -12.41 -13.03 5.76
CA ALA A 170 -13.38 -11.96 5.60
C ALA A 170 -13.02 -10.74 6.48
N GLY A 171 -12.67 -10.98 7.75
CA GLY A 171 -12.26 -9.93 8.69
C GLY A 171 -11.03 -9.18 8.21
N TRP A 172 -10.01 -9.90 7.73
CA TRP A 172 -8.81 -9.29 7.15
C TRP A 172 -9.14 -8.48 5.89
N PHE A 173 -9.90 -9.07 4.97
CA PHE A 173 -10.28 -8.41 3.72
C PHE A 173 -11.01 -7.10 3.97
N VAL A 174 -12.06 -7.13 4.79
CA VAL A 174 -12.85 -5.94 5.14
C VAL A 174 -12.01 -4.94 5.92
N GLY A 175 -11.27 -5.43 6.91
CA GLY A 175 -10.50 -4.61 7.82
C GLY A 175 -9.36 -3.85 7.16
N ASN A 176 -8.82 -4.35 6.05
CA ASN A 176 -7.86 -3.60 5.24
C ASN A 176 -8.54 -2.76 4.15
N THR A 177 -9.61 -3.26 3.53
CA THR A 177 -10.26 -2.60 2.39
C THR A 177 -10.91 -1.28 2.78
N ILE A 178 -11.66 -1.25 3.89
CA ILE A 178 -12.38 -0.05 4.34
C ILE A 178 -11.41 1.11 4.62
N PRO A 179 -10.40 0.98 5.50
CA PRO A 179 -9.48 2.09 5.75
C PRO A 179 -8.71 2.48 4.51
N THR A 180 -8.41 1.55 3.60
CA THR A 180 -7.74 1.87 2.33
C THR A 180 -8.62 2.73 1.44
N LEU A 181 -9.88 2.35 1.25
CA LEU A 181 -10.82 3.15 0.47
C LEU A 181 -11.05 4.52 1.08
N ILE A 182 -11.08 4.65 2.40
CA ILE A 182 -11.33 5.96 3.04
C ILE A 182 -10.04 6.79 3.07
N LEU A 183 -9.04 6.34 3.83
CA LEU A 183 -7.81 7.09 4.07
C LEU A 183 -6.96 7.19 2.81
N GLY A 184 -6.84 6.07 2.08
CA GLY A 184 -6.05 6.04 0.85
C GLY A 184 -6.62 6.95 -0.22
N SER A 185 -7.94 7.02 -0.38
CA SER A 185 -8.58 7.95 -1.31
C SER A 185 -8.34 9.41 -0.93
N ILE A 186 -8.47 9.76 0.35
CA ILE A 186 -8.22 11.13 0.85
C ILE A 186 -6.76 11.51 0.56
N ILE A 187 -5.82 10.66 0.96
CA ILE A 187 -4.39 10.91 0.76
C ILE A 187 -4.07 11.05 -0.72
N LEU A 188 -4.52 10.11 -1.57
CA LEU A 188 -4.29 10.19 -3.00
C LEU A 188 -4.89 11.46 -3.60
N LYS A 189 -6.13 11.80 -3.26
CA LYS A 189 -6.84 12.96 -3.83
C LYS A 189 -6.14 14.28 -3.53
N TYR A 190 -5.68 14.46 -2.29
CA TYR A 190 -5.20 15.76 -1.80
C TYR A 190 -3.67 15.87 -1.73
N VAL A 191 -2.95 14.77 -1.51
CA VAL A 191 -1.49 14.79 -1.32
C VAL A 191 -0.75 14.43 -2.62
N SER A 192 -1.31 13.57 -3.47
CA SER A 192 -0.65 13.23 -4.75
C SER A 192 -0.30 14.45 -5.61
N PRO A 193 -1.12 15.52 -5.72
CA PRO A 193 -0.72 16.72 -6.47
C PRO A 193 0.60 17.35 -6.02
N LEU A 194 0.97 17.20 -4.74
CA LEU A 194 2.24 17.66 -4.19
C LEU A 194 3.36 16.68 -4.53
N VAL A 195 3.11 15.38 -4.34
CA VAL A 195 4.12 14.33 -4.53
C VAL A 195 4.55 14.22 -5.99
N ILE A 196 3.60 14.23 -6.94
CA ILE A 196 3.90 14.06 -8.38
C ILE A 196 4.79 15.18 -8.95
N ARG A 197 4.82 16.36 -8.31
CA ARG A 197 5.66 17.51 -8.70
C ARG A 197 7.05 17.46 -8.08
N SER A 198 7.30 16.52 -7.18
CA SER A 198 8.57 16.37 -6.49
C SER A 198 9.49 15.37 -7.20
N ASN A 199 10.79 15.48 -6.94
CA ASN A 199 11.79 14.50 -7.37
C ASN A 199 11.68 13.15 -6.63
N ALA A 200 10.81 13.06 -5.62
CA ALA A 200 10.58 11.82 -4.89
C ALA A 200 9.63 10.87 -5.64
N PHE A 201 8.76 11.40 -6.50
CA PHE A 201 7.82 10.57 -7.26
C PHE A 201 8.58 9.69 -8.26
N VAL A 202 8.22 8.42 -8.34
CA VAL A 202 8.90 7.43 -9.18
C VAL A 202 8.03 7.12 -10.39
N LYS A 203 8.47 7.55 -11.59
CA LYS A 203 7.71 7.35 -12.83
C LYS A 203 7.79 5.90 -13.31
N ALA A 204 8.98 5.30 -13.24
CA ALA A 204 9.20 3.88 -13.54
C ALA A 204 9.12 3.04 -12.25
N TRP A 205 10.17 2.29 -11.89
CA TRP A 205 10.17 1.46 -10.68
C TRP A 205 11.17 1.90 -9.62
N TRP A 206 12.27 2.52 -10.02
CA TRP A 206 13.32 2.98 -9.11
C TRP A 206 13.51 4.50 -9.12
N ALA A 207 13.11 5.16 -10.21
CA ALA A 207 13.08 6.62 -10.40
C ALA A 207 12.12 7.01 -11.56
#